data_AF-A0A0D3JJ07-F1
#
_entry.id   AF-A0A0D3JJ07-F1
#
_cell.length_a   1.000
_cell.length_b   1.000
_cell.length_c   1.000
_cell.angle_alpha   90.00
_cell.angle_beta   90.00
_cell.angle_gamma   90.00
#
_symmetry.space_group_name_H-M   'P 1'
#
loop_
_entity.id
_entity.type
_entity.pdbx_description
1 polymer ?
#
loop_
_entity_poly.entity_id
_entity_poly.type
_entity_poly.pdbx_seq_one_letter_code
_entity_poly.pdbx_strand_id
1 'polypeptide(L)'
;MPIRNRPARWAVATALDTWAINHKRIHFEDVSEACWEEWEAAGRQGAACGNAELFLTTDRLHEGGLFEERYAAIVQRGRAGHMPTVLTSGTTLQQRNGIGRSEVVLSSQLCWYLDAAFCHRFHASDGGEWSELTTMHVVVVSVCSLSSIVLGCLCCLCLLPICTATASRRDDEPLSRPPVGSTRCDAALRAFARLPLISLLVAIYCLAAAPVFYVFVFLPCWDCYDFTATVAHEAGHILGFDHPDEFPRLNLRAKASVHLGAPETCHRPLTPANIELEAPLKGAAGSIMLSMTQHRARTCLSEDDLQGLNFLYPSCDDPLGRGNALQAPRPIPLPLLSTPVTSFPRLT
;
A
#
# COMPACT_ATOMS: atom_id res chain seq x y z
N MET A 1 21.32 7.60 9.52
CA MET A 1 20.06 7.40 10.27
C MET A 1 19.37 6.10 9.78
N PRO A 2 19.98 4.90 9.98
CA PRO A 2 19.75 3.76 9.07
C PRO A 2 18.53 2.89 9.44
N ILE A 3 18.05 2.94 10.68
CA ILE A 3 17.06 1.99 11.21
C ILE A 3 15.60 2.48 11.03
N ARG A 4 15.37 3.79 10.85
CA ARG A 4 14.02 4.38 10.93
C ARG A 4 13.14 4.19 9.68
N ASN A 5 13.72 3.87 8.50
CA ASN A 5 12.97 3.87 7.23
C ASN A 5 12.77 2.47 6.63
N ARG A 6 12.88 1.39 7.42
CA ARG A 6 12.76 0.01 6.89
C ARG A 6 11.45 -0.27 6.13
N PRO A 7 10.26 0.18 6.60
CA PRO A 7 9.01 -0.12 5.89
C PRO A 7 8.96 0.52 4.50
N ALA A 8 9.40 1.78 4.38
CA ALA A 8 9.41 2.49 3.11
C ALA A 8 10.40 1.88 2.11
N ARG A 9 11.64 1.58 2.56
CA ARG A 9 12.64 0.91 1.70
C ARG A 9 12.17 -0.46 1.23
N TRP A 10 11.52 -1.23 2.11
CA TRP A 10 10.96 -2.52 1.74
C TRP A 10 9.82 -2.39 0.71
N ALA A 11 8.94 -1.40 0.86
CA ALA A 11 7.86 -1.15 -0.09
C ALA A 11 8.43 -0.72 -1.47
N VAL A 12 9.44 0.15 -1.49
CA VAL A 12 10.15 0.53 -2.73
C VAL A 12 10.80 -0.68 -3.39
N ALA A 13 11.55 -1.49 -2.63
CA ALA A 13 12.16 -2.71 -3.16
C ALA A 13 11.11 -3.66 -3.76
N THR A 14 10.00 -3.88 -3.05
CA THR A 14 8.87 -4.71 -3.53
C THR A 14 8.25 -4.16 -4.81
N ALA A 15 8.10 -2.84 -4.90
CA ALA A 15 7.58 -2.17 -6.08
C ALA A 15 8.51 -2.34 -7.29
N LEU A 16 9.82 -2.23 -7.10
CA LEU A 16 10.83 -2.43 -8.15
C LEU A 16 10.94 -3.92 -8.56
N ASP A 17 10.85 -4.83 -7.59
CA ASP A 17 10.87 -6.28 -7.82
C ASP A 17 9.71 -6.76 -8.69
N THR A 18 8.59 -6.03 -8.71
CA THR A 18 7.47 -6.27 -9.63
C THR A 18 7.94 -6.38 -11.09
N TRP A 19 8.92 -5.57 -11.48
CA TRP A 19 9.49 -5.61 -12.83
C TRP A 19 10.65 -6.60 -12.94
N ALA A 20 11.56 -6.60 -11.94
CA ALA A 20 12.76 -7.43 -11.99
C ALA A 20 12.48 -8.94 -11.96
N ILE A 21 11.51 -9.40 -11.16
CA ILE A 21 11.13 -10.83 -11.09
C ILE A 21 10.57 -11.31 -12.44
N ASN A 22 9.94 -10.40 -13.19
CA ASN A 22 9.35 -10.71 -14.49
C ASN A 22 10.33 -10.58 -15.66
N HIS A 23 11.59 -10.17 -15.41
CA HIS A 23 12.58 -10.04 -16.48
C HIS A 23 14.04 -10.17 -16.02
N LYS A 24 14.72 -11.22 -16.46
CA LYS A 24 16.10 -11.58 -16.05
C LYS A 24 17.20 -10.53 -16.26
N ARG A 25 16.97 -9.54 -17.14
CA ARG A 25 17.95 -8.47 -17.42
C ARG A 25 17.61 -7.16 -16.72
N ILE A 26 16.50 -7.10 -15.99
CA ILE A 26 16.12 -5.95 -15.17
C ILE A 26 16.48 -6.31 -13.74
N HIS A 27 17.29 -5.47 -13.10
CA HIS A 27 17.73 -5.65 -11.73
C HIS A 27 17.82 -4.27 -11.08
N PHE A 28 17.34 -4.18 -9.85
CA PHE A 28 17.44 -2.99 -9.04
C PHE A 28 18.32 -3.28 -7.83
N GLU A 29 19.22 -2.36 -7.52
CA GLU A 29 20.11 -2.46 -6.37
C GLU A 29 19.85 -1.29 -5.44
N ASP A 30 19.57 -1.57 -4.16
CA ASP A 30 19.40 -0.53 -3.15
C ASP A 30 20.77 0.00 -2.72
N VAL A 31 21.14 1.14 -3.29
CA VAL A 31 22.37 1.87 -2.99
C VAL A 31 22.18 2.95 -1.92
N SER A 32 21.04 2.98 -1.20
CA SER A 32 20.71 4.06 -0.26
C SER A 32 21.77 4.25 0.84
N GLU A 33 22.37 3.17 1.35
CA GLU A 33 23.44 3.26 2.36
C GLU A 33 24.73 3.82 1.76
N ALA A 34 25.15 3.34 0.58
CA ALA A 34 26.33 3.87 -0.11
C ALA A 34 26.16 5.37 -0.43
N CYS A 35 24.97 5.76 -0.86
CA CYS A 35 24.61 7.16 -1.09
C CYS A 35 24.59 7.99 0.19
N TRP A 36 24.14 7.42 1.31
CA TRP A 36 24.16 8.08 2.60
C TRP A 36 25.59 8.35 3.08
N GLU A 37 26.47 7.35 2.96
CA GLU A 37 27.89 7.47 3.30
C GLU A 37 28.61 8.50 2.43
N GLU A 38 28.36 8.50 1.12
CA GLU A 38 28.90 9.49 0.18
C GLU A 38 28.44 10.91 0.54
N TRP A 39 27.16 11.08 0.87
CA TRP A 39 26.59 12.36 1.28
C TRP A 39 27.15 12.86 2.62
N GLU A 40 27.34 11.97 3.60
CA GLU A 40 27.99 12.31 4.87
C GLU A 40 29.46 12.69 4.66
N ALA A 41 30.20 11.94 3.82
CA ALA A 41 31.59 12.23 3.48
C ALA A 41 31.76 13.57 2.75
N ALA A 42 30.79 13.95 1.91
CA ALA A 42 30.73 15.25 1.24
C ALA A 42 30.34 16.42 2.17
N GLY A 43 30.28 16.21 3.49
CA GLY A 43 29.94 17.26 4.44
C GLY A 43 28.50 17.76 4.30
N ARG A 44 27.59 16.91 3.83
CA ARG A 44 26.16 17.22 3.60
C ARG A 44 25.90 18.32 2.57
N GLN A 45 26.89 18.65 1.74
CA GLN A 45 26.75 19.67 0.71
C GLN A 45 26.11 19.10 -0.56
N GLY A 46 24.83 18.73 -0.50
CA GLY A 46 23.93 18.54 -1.65
C GLY A 46 24.43 17.71 -2.86
N ALA A 47 25.51 16.95 -2.73
CA ALA A 47 26.07 16.19 -3.84
C ALA A 47 25.10 15.07 -4.23
N ALA A 48 24.80 14.98 -5.52
CA ALA A 48 24.07 13.85 -6.05
C ALA A 48 24.94 12.60 -5.86
N CYS A 49 24.37 11.56 -5.24
CA CYS A 49 25.05 10.28 -5.07
C CYS A 49 25.48 9.72 -6.44
N GLY A 50 26.77 9.46 -6.63
CA GLY A 50 27.30 8.90 -7.88
C GLY A 50 26.87 7.45 -8.14
N ASN A 51 26.42 6.74 -7.09
CA ASN A 51 26.00 5.34 -7.17
C ASN A 51 24.54 5.17 -7.59
N ALA A 52 23.72 6.24 -7.57
CA ALA A 52 22.30 6.14 -7.83
C ALA A 52 21.93 6.63 -9.23
N GLU A 53 21.27 5.76 -9.99
CA GLU A 53 20.63 6.11 -11.26
C GLU A 53 19.16 6.51 -11.06
N LEU A 54 18.55 6.04 -9.97
CA LEU A 54 17.16 6.29 -9.59
C LEU A 54 17.10 6.97 -8.22
N PHE A 55 16.45 8.12 -8.16
CA PHE A 55 16.21 8.86 -6.93
C PHE A 55 14.71 8.88 -6.62
N LEU A 56 14.35 8.60 -5.37
CA LEU A 56 12.99 8.81 -4.87
C LEU A 56 13.04 10.00 -3.91
N THR A 57 12.26 11.03 -4.20
CA THR A 57 12.23 12.28 -3.42
C THR A 57 10.80 12.72 -3.13
N THR A 58 10.64 13.59 -2.14
CA THR A 58 9.39 14.25 -1.79
C THR A 58 9.42 15.76 -2.05
N ASP A 59 10.60 16.33 -2.32
CA ASP A 59 10.88 17.74 -1.98
C ASP A 59 10.54 18.76 -3.07
N ARG A 60 9.86 18.38 -4.17
CA ARG A 60 9.76 19.28 -5.34
C ARG A 60 8.45 19.32 -6.12
N LEU A 61 7.39 18.65 -5.67
CA LEU A 61 6.10 18.79 -6.36
C LEU A 61 5.56 20.23 -6.26
N HIS A 62 5.87 20.97 -5.19
CA HIS A 62 5.28 22.30 -4.93
C HIS A 62 6.13 23.51 -5.32
N GLU A 63 7.45 23.38 -5.47
CA GLU A 63 8.32 24.55 -5.72
C GLU A 63 8.29 25.07 -7.17
N GLY A 64 7.62 24.36 -8.08
CA GLY A 64 7.64 24.64 -9.52
C GLY A 64 6.45 25.44 -10.09
N GLY A 65 5.42 25.75 -9.31
CA GLY A 65 4.27 26.58 -9.72
C GLY A 65 3.43 26.09 -10.92
N LEU A 66 3.76 24.95 -11.53
CA LEU A 66 3.15 24.45 -12.77
C LEU A 66 2.75 22.98 -12.73
N PHE A 67 3.12 22.23 -11.69
CA PHE A 67 2.66 20.86 -11.50
C PHE A 67 1.59 20.85 -10.41
N GLU A 68 0.36 20.59 -10.86
CA GLU A 68 -0.87 20.61 -10.09
C GLU A 68 -0.84 19.57 -8.95
N GLU A 69 -1.60 19.84 -7.88
CA GLU A 69 -1.96 18.94 -6.78
C GLU A 69 -2.62 17.60 -7.23
N ARG A 70 -2.65 17.32 -8.53
CA ARG A 70 -3.37 16.21 -9.16
C ARG A 70 -2.54 14.93 -9.29
N TYR A 71 -1.22 15.00 -9.14
CA TYR A 71 -0.34 13.84 -9.33
C TYR A 71 0.12 13.26 -7.98
N ALA A 72 -0.02 11.94 -7.83
CA ALA A 72 0.48 11.24 -6.66
C ALA A 72 1.99 11.01 -6.71
N ALA A 73 2.49 10.71 -7.91
CA ALA A 73 3.90 10.65 -8.20
C ALA A 73 4.14 11.12 -9.65
N ILE A 74 5.40 11.44 -9.97
CA ILE A 74 5.82 11.74 -11.34
C ILE A 74 7.29 11.38 -11.54
N VAL A 75 7.61 10.76 -12.67
CA VAL A 75 8.99 10.62 -13.13
C VAL A 75 9.47 11.89 -13.83
N GLN A 76 10.46 12.54 -13.23
CA GLN A 76 11.26 13.56 -13.89
C GLN A 76 12.53 12.93 -14.46
N ARG A 77 12.74 13.06 -15.77
CA ARG A 77 14.03 12.70 -16.37
C ARG A 77 15.03 13.80 -16.06
N GLY A 78 16.08 13.46 -15.32
CA GLY A 78 17.27 14.30 -15.25
C GLY A 78 17.81 14.52 -16.67
N ARG A 79 18.29 15.73 -16.98
CA ARG A 79 18.82 16.09 -18.31
C ARG A 79 19.65 14.93 -18.90
N ALA A 80 19.22 14.43 -20.07
CA ALA A 80 19.99 13.50 -20.89
C ALA A 80 21.26 14.20 -21.39
N GLY A 81 22.30 14.24 -20.56
CA GLY A 81 23.65 14.55 -21.00
C GLY A 81 24.23 13.32 -21.71
N HIS A 82 25.09 13.54 -22.71
CA HIS A 82 25.96 12.51 -23.26
C HIS A 82 27.07 12.16 -22.24
N MET A 83 26.68 11.77 -21.03
CA MET A 83 27.61 11.27 -20.03
C MET A 83 27.82 9.78 -20.30
N PRO A 84 29.05 9.26 -20.20
CA PRO A 84 29.27 7.83 -20.11
C PRO A 84 28.49 7.33 -18.88
N THR A 85 27.42 6.56 -19.09
CA THR A 85 26.71 5.93 -17.97
C THR A 85 27.59 4.81 -17.46
N VAL A 86 28.10 4.96 -16.24
CA VAL A 86 28.73 3.87 -15.51
C VAL A 86 27.61 3.13 -14.82
N LEU A 87 27.29 1.94 -15.32
CA LEU A 87 26.32 1.05 -14.70
C LEU A 87 26.79 0.70 -13.28
N THR A 88 25.87 0.37 -12.38
CA THR A 88 26.20 -0.17 -11.04
C THR A 88 27.11 -1.40 -11.08
N SER A 89 27.18 -2.11 -12.21
CA SER A 89 28.17 -3.16 -12.48
C SER A 89 29.61 -2.67 -12.68
N GLY A 90 29.86 -1.36 -12.61
CA GLY A 90 31.14 -0.71 -12.91
C GLY A 90 31.45 -0.59 -14.39
N THR A 91 30.53 -1.00 -15.28
CA THR A 91 30.75 -0.98 -16.73
C THR A 91 30.36 0.38 -17.31
N THR A 92 31.29 1.03 -18.03
CA THR A 92 31.02 2.30 -18.71
C THR A 92 30.45 2.09 -20.11
N LEU A 93 29.20 2.51 -20.34
CA LEU A 93 28.60 2.53 -21.67
C LEU A 93 29.18 3.70 -22.48
N GLN A 94 30.18 3.42 -23.33
CA GLN A 94 30.87 4.44 -24.13
C GLN A 94 30.07 4.95 -25.35
N GLN A 95 28.93 4.35 -25.71
CA GLN A 95 28.13 4.75 -26.87
C GLN A 95 26.62 4.72 -26.59
N ARG A 96 26.05 5.92 -26.39
CA ARG A 96 24.64 6.34 -26.55
C ARG A 96 23.60 5.96 -25.46
N ASN A 97 22.80 6.99 -25.12
CA ASN A 97 21.45 7.00 -24.54
C ASN A 97 21.19 6.09 -23.32
N GLY A 98 22.11 6.06 -22.36
CA GLY A 98 21.77 5.61 -21.01
C GLY A 98 20.94 6.66 -20.27
N ILE A 99 20.05 6.21 -19.37
CA ILE A 99 19.44 7.10 -18.39
C ILE A 99 20.52 7.40 -17.36
N GLY A 100 21.07 8.61 -17.39
CA GLY A 100 22.08 9.03 -16.40
C GLY A 100 21.48 9.35 -15.03
N ARG A 101 20.18 9.68 -14.99
CA ARG A 101 19.42 9.97 -13.77
C ARG A 101 17.92 9.97 -14.04
N SER A 102 17.17 9.18 -13.28
CA SER A 102 15.72 9.24 -13.15
C SER A 102 15.35 9.66 -11.74
N GLU A 103 14.34 10.50 -11.61
CA GLU A 103 13.86 10.99 -10.33
C GLU A 103 12.36 10.76 -10.25
N VAL A 104 11.92 9.96 -9.28
CA VAL A 104 10.51 9.77 -8.94
C VAL A 104 10.19 10.72 -7.80
N VAL A 105 9.32 11.69 -8.06
CA VAL A 105 8.88 12.67 -7.08
C VAL A 105 7.52 12.21 -6.54
N LEU A 106 7.47 11.91 -5.24
CA LEU A 106 6.27 11.44 -4.53
C LEU A 106 5.61 12.61 -3.79
N SER A 107 4.28 12.70 -3.84
CA SER A 107 3.55 13.72 -3.09
C SER A 107 3.54 13.42 -1.59
N SER A 108 4.04 14.35 -0.78
CA SER A 108 3.99 14.26 0.68
C SER A 108 2.67 14.73 1.29
N GLN A 109 1.79 15.34 0.49
CA GLN A 109 0.48 15.84 0.92
C GLN A 109 -0.65 14.82 0.74
N LEU A 110 -0.40 13.75 0.00
CA LEU A 110 -1.36 12.68 -0.15
C LEU A 110 -1.22 11.66 0.97
N CYS A 111 -2.33 11.02 1.27
CA CYS A 111 -2.32 9.85 2.12
C CYS A 111 -1.86 8.62 1.34
N TRP A 112 -1.04 7.79 1.99
CA TRP A 112 -0.48 6.57 1.44
C TRP A 112 -0.75 5.38 2.35
N TYR A 113 -1.04 4.22 1.78
CA TYR A 113 -1.00 2.94 2.48
C TYR A 113 0.06 2.01 1.86
N LEU A 114 0.56 1.04 2.64
CA LEU A 114 1.67 0.16 2.23
C LEU A 114 1.26 -1.29 1.90
N ASP A 115 0.09 -1.75 2.39
CA ASP A 115 -0.36 -3.14 2.23
C ASP A 115 -1.48 -3.30 1.18
N ALA A 116 -1.06 -3.42 -0.07
CA ALA A 116 -1.93 -3.69 -1.23
C ALA A 116 -2.74 -4.98 -1.06
N ALA A 117 -2.13 -6.04 -0.51
CA ALA A 117 -2.77 -7.35 -0.40
C ALA A 117 -3.93 -7.34 0.58
N PHE A 118 -3.79 -6.61 1.69
CA PHE A 118 -4.85 -6.40 2.66
C PHE A 118 -5.96 -5.53 2.08
N CYS A 119 -5.64 -4.34 1.54
CA CYS A 119 -6.63 -3.40 1.04
C CYS A 119 -7.37 -3.92 -0.21
N HIS A 120 -6.71 -4.74 -1.04
CA HIS A 120 -7.30 -5.34 -2.24
C HIS A 120 -8.62 -6.07 -1.94
N ARG A 121 -8.76 -6.72 -0.78
CA ARG A 121 -9.98 -7.46 -0.43
C ARG A 121 -11.20 -6.56 -0.29
N PHE A 122 -11.02 -5.30 0.09
CA PHE A 122 -12.11 -4.32 0.14
C PHE A 122 -12.47 -3.81 -1.25
N HIS A 123 -11.48 -3.68 -2.13
CA HIS A 123 -11.68 -3.20 -3.51
C HIS A 123 -12.20 -4.28 -4.46
N ALA A 124 -11.90 -5.56 -4.19
CA ALA A 124 -12.30 -6.68 -5.03
C ALA A 124 -13.82 -6.89 -5.11
N SER A 125 -14.57 -6.36 -4.15
CA SER A 125 -16.02 -6.52 -4.06
C SER A 125 -16.82 -5.30 -4.55
N ASP A 126 -16.14 -4.25 -5.05
CA ASP A 126 -16.75 -2.99 -5.54
C ASP A 126 -17.53 -3.12 -6.87
N GLY A 127 -17.89 -4.34 -7.29
CA GLY A 127 -18.77 -4.60 -8.43
C GLY A 127 -20.26 -4.69 -8.08
N GLY A 128 -20.61 -4.49 -6.79
CA GLY A 128 -21.99 -4.60 -6.28
C GLY A 128 -22.83 -3.33 -6.45
N GLU A 129 -24.15 -3.46 -6.28
CA GLU A 129 -25.11 -2.34 -6.30
C GLU A 129 -24.91 -1.36 -5.13
N TRP A 130 -24.22 -1.79 -4.07
CA TRP A 130 -23.88 -0.98 -2.90
C TRP A 130 -22.38 -0.68 -2.89
N SER A 131 -22.02 0.59 -2.68
CA SER A 131 -20.64 0.96 -2.42
C SER A 131 -20.15 0.24 -1.15
N GLU A 132 -18.99 -0.40 -1.20
CA GLU A 132 -18.40 -1.10 -0.04
C GLU A 132 -18.19 -0.19 1.17
N LEU A 133 -17.92 1.09 0.92
CA LEU A 133 -17.90 2.13 1.95
C LEU A 133 -19.20 2.17 2.78
N THR A 134 -20.36 2.14 2.12
CA THR A 134 -21.66 2.14 2.79
C THR A 134 -21.89 0.84 3.57
N THR A 135 -21.50 -0.30 2.99
CA THR A 135 -21.59 -1.60 3.66
C THR A 135 -20.79 -1.60 4.96
N MET A 136 -19.53 -1.15 4.93
CA MET A 136 -18.68 -1.08 6.12
C MET A 136 -19.20 -0.11 7.18
N HIS A 137 -19.72 1.05 6.76
CA HIS A 137 -20.39 1.97 7.70
C HIS A 137 -21.56 1.29 8.43
N VAL A 138 -22.44 0.59 7.69
CA VAL A 138 -23.60 -0.11 8.26
C VAL A 138 -23.13 -1.21 9.22
N VAL A 139 -22.10 -1.98 8.86
CA VAL A 139 -21.52 -3.02 9.72
C VAL A 139 -21.00 -2.41 11.03
N VAL A 140 -20.20 -1.34 10.96
CA VAL A 140 -19.61 -0.70 12.15
C VAL A 140 -20.68 -0.12 13.06
N VAL A 141 -21.66 0.60 12.51
CA VAL A 141 -22.78 1.17 13.28
C VAL A 141 -23.60 0.06 13.92
N SER A 142 -23.85 -1.03 13.21
CA SER A 142 -24.59 -2.19 13.74
C SER A 142 -23.86 -2.86 14.89
N VAL A 143 -22.55 -3.11 14.75
CA VAL A 143 -21.69 -3.70 15.80
C VAL A 143 -21.65 -2.80 17.04
N CYS A 144 -21.49 -1.48 16.85
CA CYS A 144 -21.47 -0.52 17.97
C CYS A 144 -22.83 -0.45 18.67
N SER A 145 -23.92 -0.44 17.90
CA SER A 145 -25.29 -0.39 18.43
C SER A 145 -25.62 -1.65 19.24
N LEU A 146 -25.34 -2.83 18.68
CA LEU A 146 -25.53 -4.11 19.39
C LEU A 146 -24.68 -4.19 20.66
N SER A 147 -23.41 -3.77 20.59
CA SER A 147 -22.52 -3.75 21.77
C SER A 147 -23.03 -2.81 22.86
N SER A 148 -23.55 -1.64 22.46
CA SER A 148 -24.15 -0.66 23.37
C SER A 148 -25.44 -1.19 24.00
N ILE A 149 -26.28 -1.88 23.24
CA ILE A 149 -27.50 -2.53 23.75
C ILE A 149 -27.15 -3.61 24.77
N VAL A 150 -26.16 -4.48 24.47
CA VAL A 150 -25.71 -5.52 25.41
C VAL A 150 -25.19 -4.90 26.69
N LEU A 151 -24.34 -3.87 26.60
CA LEU A 151 -23.82 -3.17 27.76
C LEU A 151 -24.94 -2.51 28.57
N GLY A 152 -25.89 -1.85 27.90
CA GLY A 152 -27.07 -1.25 28.51
C GLY A 152 -27.94 -2.27 29.24
N CYS A 153 -28.25 -3.40 28.60
CA CYS A 153 -29.02 -4.49 29.21
C CYS A 153 -28.32 -5.07 30.44
N LEU A 154 -27.00 -5.31 30.36
CA LEU A 154 -26.20 -5.80 31.49
C LEU A 154 -26.20 -4.81 32.65
N CYS A 155 -26.03 -3.51 32.37
CA CYS A 155 -26.12 -2.46 33.38
C CYS A 155 -27.53 -2.38 33.99
N CYS A 156 -28.60 -2.39 33.18
CA CYS A 156 -29.98 -2.34 33.66
C CYS A 156 -30.31 -3.54 34.56
N LEU A 157 -29.95 -4.76 34.16
CA LEU A 157 -30.18 -5.97 34.96
C LEU A 157 -29.44 -5.95 36.30
N CYS A 158 -28.26 -5.32 36.36
CA CYS A 158 -27.51 -5.16 37.60
C CYS A 158 -28.02 -4.02 38.50
N LEU A 159 -28.57 -2.95 37.92
CA LEU A 159 -29.02 -1.76 38.67
C LEU A 159 -30.48 -1.86 39.12
N LEU A 160 -31.35 -2.53 38.37
CA LEU A 160 -32.77 -2.72 38.72
C LEU A 160 -32.98 -3.31 40.14
N PRO A 161 -32.25 -4.35 40.58
CA PRO A 161 -32.39 -4.90 41.93
C PRO A 161 -31.94 -3.93 43.03
N ILE A 162 -30.98 -3.05 42.73
CA ILE A 162 -30.48 -2.04 43.68
C ILE A 162 -31.56 -0.97 43.88
N CYS A 163 -32.21 -0.53 42.80
CA CYS A 163 -33.30 0.44 42.86
C CYS A 163 -34.53 -0.10 43.60
N THR A 164 -34.95 -1.34 43.32
CA THR A 164 -36.14 -1.93 43.99
C THR A 164 -35.90 -2.25 45.47
N ALA A 165 -34.70 -2.69 45.86
CA ALA A 165 -34.35 -2.94 47.25
C ALA A 165 -34.38 -1.66 48.11
N THR A 166 -34.10 -0.50 47.53
CA THR A 166 -34.17 0.79 48.25
C THR A 166 -35.60 1.29 48.47
N ALA A 167 -36.57 0.85 47.66
CA ALA A 167 -37.97 1.28 47.76
C ALA A 167 -38.78 0.50 48.82
N SER A 168 -38.33 -0.69 49.21
CA SER A 168 -39.05 -1.58 50.15
C SER A 168 -38.71 -1.33 51.64
N ARG A 169 -37.69 -0.52 51.94
CA ARG A 169 -37.28 -0.22 53.33
C ARG A 169 -38.01 1.01 53.86
N ARG A 170 -39.34 0.91 53.97
CA ARG A 170 -40.19 1.89 54.65
C ARG A 170 -40.67 1.26 55.97
N ASP A 171 -40.24 1.89 57.05
CA ASP A 171 -40.78 1.90 58.41
C ASP A 171 -40.68 0.59 59.24
N ASP A 172 -39.93 0.72 60.36
CA ASP A 172 -40.01 -0.04 61.64
C ASP A 172 -38.76 -0.82 62.09
N GLU A 173 -37.65 -0.15 62.42
CA GLU A 173 -36.78 -0.63 63.52
C GLU A 173 -35.84 0.48 64.05
N PRO A 174 -35.76 0.72 65.38
CA PRO A 174 -34.92 1.77 65.95
C PRO A 174 -33.48 1.31 66.23
N LEU A 175 -32.54 2.16 65.82
CA LEU A 175 -31.28 2.48 66.50
C LEU A 175 -30.31 1.33 66.82
N SER A 176 -29.65 0.78 65.80
CA SER A 176 -28.34 0.14 65.98
C SER A 176 -27.35 0.60 64.91
N ARG A 177 -26.11 0.82 65.34
CA ARG A 177 -25.05 1.64 64.70
C ARG A 177 -24.95 1.52 63.17
N PRO A 178 -24.79 2.64 62.44
CA PRO A 178 -24.63 2.60 61.00
C PRO A 178 -23.28 1.93 60.64
N PRO A 179 -23.26 0.88 59.81
CA PRO A 179 -22.01 0.40 59.23
C PRO A 179 -21.42 1.53 58.36
N VAL A 180 -20.13 1.81 58.56
CA VAL A 180 -19.36 2.92 57.96
C VAL A 180 -19.07 2.68 56.45
N GLY A 181 -19.61 1.62 55.85
CA GLY A 181 -19.60 1.39 54.40
C GLY A 181 -20.97 1.68 53.80
N SER A 182 -21.02 2.52 52.76
CA SER A 182 -22.27 2.79 52.03
C SER A 182 -22.83 1.46 51.52
N THR A 183 -23.98 1.03 52.07
CA THR A 183 -24.68 -0.21 51.70
C THR A 183 -25.01 -0.28 50.20
N ARG A 184 -25.05 0.89 49.54
CA ARG A 184 -25.21 1.04 48.10
C ARG A 184 -23.95 0.62 47.32
N CYS A 185 -22.76 0.93 47.83
CA CYS A 185 -21.49 0.53 47.22
C CYS A 185 -21.34 -1.00 47.25
N ASP A 186 -21.67 -1.65 48.37
CA ASP A 186 -21.59 -3.11 48.47
C ASP A 186 -22.58 -3.83 47.55
N ALA A 187 -23.82 -3.31 47.44
CA ALA A 187 -24.82 -3.87 46.54
C ALA A 187 -24.40 -3.72 45.07
N ALA A 188 -23.85 -2.55 44.71
CA ALA A 188 -23.30 -2.32 43.38
C ALA A 188 -22.13 -3.25 43.07
N LEU A 189 -21.15 -3.37 43.97
CA LEU A 189 -19.98 -4.25 43.77
C LEU A 189 -20.39 -5.72 43.61
N ARG A 190 -21.38 -6.21 44.36
CA ARG A 190 -21.91 -7.58 44.18
C ARG A 190 -22.66 -7.76 42.87
N ALA A 191 -23.37 -6.73 42.40
CA ALA A 191 -24.04 -6.76 41.11
C ALA A 191 -23.02 -6.78 39.96
N PHE A 192 -21.98 -5.96 40.05
CA PHE A 192 -20.87 -5.96 39.09
C PHE A 192 -20.11 -7.29 39.08
N ALA A 193 -19.87 -7.90 40.25
CA ALA A 193 -19.20 -9.21 40.35
C ALA A 193 -19.98 -10.37 39.70
N ARG A 194 -21.29 -10.18 39.42
CA ARG A 194 -22.14 -11.17 38.73
C ARG A 194 -22.27 -10.93 37.23
N LEU A 195 -21.70 -9.86 36.71
CA LEU A 195 -21.72 -9.62 35.28
C LEU A 195 -20.96 -10.75 34.56
N PRO A 196 -21.48 -11.25 33.43
CA PRO A 196 -20.76 -12.18 32.59
C PRO A 196 -19.54 -11.46 32.02
N LEU A 197 -18.37 -11.67 32.65
CA LEU A 197 -17.12 -10.98 32.33
C LEU A 197 -16.79 -11.08 30.83
N ILE A 198 -16.99 -12.24 30.23
CA ILE A 198 -16.71 -12.47 28.81
C ILE A 198 -17.59 -11.57 27.93
N SER A 199 -18.91 -11.53 28.17
CA SER A 199 -19.82 -10.71 27.38
C SER A 199 -19.53 -9.22 27.53
N LEU A 200 -19.16 -8.79 28.75
CA LEU A 200 -18.73 -7.42 29.02
C LEU A 200 -17.46 -7.07 28.23
N LEU A 201 -16.43 -7.92 28.30
CA LEU A 201 -15.17 -7.71 27.60
C LEU A 201 -15.35 -7.69 26.08
N VAL A 202 -16.16 -8.60 25.52
CA VAL A 202 -16.46 -8.63 24.09
C VAL A 202 -17.22 -7.37 23.67
N ALA A 203 -18.24 -6.94 24.41
CA ALA A 203 -19.00 -5.73 24.09
C ALA A 203 -18.10 -4.47 24.12
N ILE A 204 -17.25 -4.34 25.14
CA ILE A 204 -16.30 -3.22 25.23
C ILE A 204 -15.27 -3.28 24.09
N TYR A 205 -14.73 -4.47 23.80
CA TYR A 205 -13.80 -4.67 22.70
C TYR A 205 -14.44 -4.29 21.37
N CYS A 206 -15.63 -4.80 21.05
CA CYS A 206 -16.31 -4.48 19.79
C CYS A 206 -16.64 -2.99 19.66
N LEU A 207 -17.08 -2.35 20.76
CA LEU A 207 -17.38 -0.92 20.77
C LEU A 207 -16.14 -0.04 20.53
N ALA A 208 -14.97 -0.47 21.00
CA ALA A 208 -13.71 0.25 20.79
C ALA A 208 -13.04 -0.13 19.46
N ALA A 209 -12.95 -1.41 19.14
CA ALA A 209 -12.21 -1.94 18.01
C ALA A 209 -12.89 -1.62 16.67
N ALA A 210 -14.22 -1.65 16.59
CA ALA A 210 -14.94 -1.37 15.34
C ALA A 210 -14.67 0.06 14.79
N PRO A 211 -14.83 1.15 15.57
CA PRO A 211 -14.53 2.49 15.06
C PRO A 211 -13.03 2.71 14.84
N VAL A 212 -12.17 2.13 15.68
CA VAL A 212 -10.71 2.21 15.48
C VAL A 212 -10.30 1.53 14.17
N PHE A 213 -10.78 0.31 13.92
CA PHE A 213 -10.55 -0.38 12.66
C PHE A 213 -11.09 0.42 11.47
N TYR A 214 -12.31 0.95 11.60
CA TYR A 214 -12.92 1.73 10.53
C TYR A 214 -12.09 2.96 10.14
N VAL A 215 -11.68 3.76 11.14
CA VAL A 215 -10.98 5.04 10.91
C VAL A 215 -9.50 4.86 10.56
N PHE A 216 -8.82 3.89 11.18
CA PHE A 216 -7.37 3.77 11.04
C PHE A 216 -6.91 2.67 10.08
N VAL A 217 -7.83 1.81 9.63
CA VAL A 217 -7.50 0.69 8.75
C VAL A 217 -8.34 0.74 7.47
N PHE A 218 -9.67 0.76 7.61
CA PHE A 218 -10.55 0.73 6.44
C PHE A 218 -10.52 2.04 5.64
N LEU A 219 -10.72 3.20 6.28
CA LEU A 219 -10.70 4.49 5.58
C LEU A 219 -9.37 4.74 4.86
N PRO A 220 -8.19 4.49 5.46
CA PRO A 220 -6.94 4.61 4.72
C PRO A 220 -6.83 3.67 3.52
N CYS A 221 -7.31 2.42 3.63
CA CYS A 221 -7.37 1.53 2.47
C CYS A 221 -8.30 2.04 1.37
N TRP A 222 -9.35 2.78 1.74
CA TRP A 222 -10.41 3.23 0.85
C TRP A 222 -10.14 4.62 0.23
N ASP A 223 -9.47 5.53 0.93
CA ASP A 223 -9.29 6.91 0.49
C ASP A 223 -7.84 7.22 0.04
N CYS A 224 -6.86 6.41 0.48
CA CYS A 224 -5.45 6.68 0.24
C CYS A 224 -4.90 5.93 -0.97
N TYR A 225 -3.77 6.43 -1.49
CA TYR A 225 -3.08 5.81 -2.63
C TYR A 225 -2.24 4.62 -2.18
N ASP A 226 -2.18 3.60 -3.04
CA ASP A 226 -1.27 2.48 -2.89
C ASP A 226 0.17 2.92 -3.19
N PHE A 227 0.99 3.03 -2.15
CA PHE A 227 2.37 3.47 -2.32
C PHE A 227 3.18 2.51 -3.18
N THR A 228 3.07 1.21 -2.92
CA THR A 228 3.85 0.17 -3.60
C THR A 228 3.45 0.09 -5.07
N ALA A 229 2.15 0.09 -5.37
CA ALA A 229 1.67 0.07 -6.75
C ALA A 229 2.01 1.36 -7.51
N THR A 230 1.99 2.51 -6.83
CA THR A 230 2.38 3.80 -7.44
C THR A 230 3.87 3.83 -7.76
N VAL A 231 4.74 3.41 -6.85
CA VAL A 231 6.19 3.33 -7.14
C VAL A 231 6.46 2.33 -8.27
N ALA A 232 5.72 1.21 -8.33
CA ALA A 232 5.83 0.24 -9.41
C ALA A 232 5.35 0.83 -10.76
N HIS A 233 4.28 1.62 -10.76
CA HIS A 233 3.82 2.37 -11.93
C HIS A 233 4.90 3.34 -12.45
N GLU A 234 5.48 4.16 -11.58
CA GLU A 234 6.55 5.09 -11.95
C GLU A 234 7.82 4.36 -12.43
N ALA A 235 8.12 3.19 -11.85
CA ALA A 235 9.19 2.33 -12.36
C ALA A 235 8.93 1.89 -13.81
N GLY A 236 7.66 1.66 -14.20
CA GLY A 236 7.29 1.43 -15.58
C GLY A 236 7.64 2.58 -16.51
N HIS A 237 7.40 3.83 -16.09
CA HIS A 237 7.82 5.00 -16.87
C HIS A 237 9.34 5.10 -17.05
N ILE A 238 10.11 4.72 -16.03
CA ILE A 238 11.58 4.64 -16.12
C ILE A 238 12.00 3.58 -17.15
N LEU A 239 11.28 2.46 -17.20
CA LEU A 239 11.46 1.39 -18.17
C LEU A 239 10.89 1.72 -19.57
N GLY A 240 10.28 2.90 -19.75
CA GLY A 240 9.81 3.38 -21.05
C GLY A 240 8.35 3.05 -21.37
N PHE A 241 7.55 2.64 -20.37
CA PHE A 241 6.09 2.52 -20.52
C PHE A 241 5.40 3.87 -20.41
N ASP A 242 4.24 3.97 -21.03
CA ASP A 242 3.36 5.14 -20.99
C ASP A 242 1.92 4.71 -20.64
N HIS A 243 1.05 5.68 -20.37
CA HIS A 243 -0.33 5.43 -19.99
C HIS A 243 -1.16 4.91 -21.19
N PRO A 244 -1.73 3.69 -21.12
CA PRO A 244 -2.51 3.13 -22.22
C PRO A 244 -3.89 3.81 -22.36
N ASP A 245 -4.37 4.51 -21.33
CA ASP A 245 -5.64 5.24 -21.32
C ASP A 245 -5.51 6.70 -21.76
N GLU A 246 -4.32 7.31 -21.63
CA GLU A 246 -4.06 8.67 -22.11
C GLU A 246 -3.76 8.68 -23.62
N PHE A 247 -3.06 7.67 -24.12
CA PHE A 247 -2.68 7.55 -25.54
C PHE A 247 -3.25 6.28 -26.22
N PRO A 248 -4.57 6.02 -26.17
CA PRO A 248 -5.15 4.74 -26.58
C PRO A 248 -4.97 4.42 -28.07
N ARG A 249 -4.64 5.41 -28.90
CA ARG A 249 -4.38 5.23 -30.35
C ARG A 249 -2.95 4.78 -30.65
N LEU A 250 -2.07 4.81 -29.66
CA LEU A 250 -0.67 4.41 -29.78
C LEU A 250 -0.41 3.04 -29.11
N ASN A 251 -1.42 2.45 -28.49
CA ASN A 251 -1.30 1.16 -27.81
C ASN A 251 -1.02 0.05 -28.84
N LEU A 252 0.13 -0.59 -28.66
CA LEU A 252 0.50 -1.79 -29.38
C LEU A 252 0.24 -2.99 -28.47
N ARG A 253 -0.42 -4.01 -29.01
CA ARG A 253 -0.58 -5.29 -28.34
C ARG A 253 -0.06 -6.44 -29.20
N ALA A 254 0.30 -7.53 -28.54
CA ALA A 254 0.57 -8.78 -29.25
C ALA A 254 -0.72 -9.28 -29.92
N LYS A 255 -0.60 -9.83 -31.14
CA LYS A 255 -1.71 -10.52 -31.79
C LYS A 255 -2.11 -11.77 -31.01
N ALA A 256 -3.35 -12.21 -31.18
CA ALA A 256 -3.81 -13.45 -30.58
C ALA A 256 -2.85 -14.61 -30.91
N SER A 257 -2.50 -15.40 -29.88
CA SER A 257 -1.55 -16.52 -29.96
C SER A 257 -0.09 -16.15 -30.23
N VAL A 258 0.26 -14.86 -30.26
CA VAL A 258 1.66 -14.41 -30.30
C VAL A 258 2.13 -14.11 -28.89
N HIS A 259 3.28 -14.65 -28.53
CA HIS A 259 3.97 -14.32 -27.28
C HIS A 259 5.29 -13.63 -27.64
N LEU A 260 5.49 -12.38 -27.22
CA LEU A 260 6.65 -11.57 -27.64
C LEU A 260 7.99 -12.04 -27.05
N GLY A 261 7.95 -12.87 -26.01
CA GLY A 261 9.13 -13.52 -25.43
C GLY A 261 9.53 -14.85 -26.08
N ALA A 262 8.76 -15.36 -27.05
CA ALA A 262 9.02 -16.66 -27.65
C ALA A 262 10.22 -16.62 -28.63
N PRO A 263 10.95 -17.73 -28.86
CA PRO A 263 12.12 -17.77 -29.74
C PRO A 263 11.86 -17.22 -31.15
N GLU A 264 10.66 -17.47 -31.68
CA GLU A 264 10.24 -17.04 -33.01
C GLU A 264 9.99 -15.53 -33.13
N THR A 265 9.69 -14.84 -32.02
CA THR A 265 9.27 -13.44 -32.00
C THR A 265 10.28 -12.51 -31.32
N CYS A 266 11.06 -13.02 -30.36
CA CYS A 266 11.94 -12.22 -29.51
C CYS A 266 13.00 -11.44 -30.29
N HIS A 267 13.49 -11.97 -31.42
CA HIS A 267 14.48 -11.27 -32.24
C HIS A 267 13.87 -10.10 -33.03
N ARG A 268 12.57 -10.13 -33.29
CA ARG A 268 11.84 -9.14 -34.09
C ARG A 268 10.41 -8.94 -33.56
N PRO A 269 10.25 -8.38 -32.35
CA PRO A 269 8.92 -8.25 -31.73
C PRO A 269 8.01 -7.29 -32.52
N LEU A 270 8.57 -6.23 -33.12
CA LEU A 270 7.83 -5.18 -33.85
C LEU A 270 7.53 -5.48 -35.32
N THR A 271 7.08 -6.69 -35.65
CA THR A 271 6.63 -6.96 -37.02
C THR A 271 5.11 -6.84 -37.12
N PRO A 272 4.55 -6.42 -38.28
CA PRO A 272 3.11 -6.47 -38.51
C PRO A 272 2.50 -7.87 -38.36
N ALA A 273 3.33 -8.92 -38.34
CA ALA A 273 2.90 -10.29 -38.06
C ALA A 273 2.69 -10.57 -36.57
N ASN A 274 3.36 -9.82 -35.68
CA ASN A 274 3.41 -10.09 -34.24
C ASN A 274 2.54 -9.15 -33.42
N ILE A 275 2.40 -7.90 -33.87
CA ILE A 275 1.67 -6.85 -33.15
C ILE A 275 0.52 -6.28 -33.96
N GLU A 276 -0.44 -5.69 -33.25
CA GLU A 276 -1.53 -4.90 -33.81
C GLU A 276 -1.81 -3.69 -32.91
N LEU A 277 -2.45 -2.67 -33.50
CA LEU A 277 -2.97 -1.56 -32.72
C LEU A 277 -4.16 -2.06 -31.90
N GLU A 278 -4.12 -1.82 -30.60
CA GLU A 278 -5.24 -2.15 -29.74
C GLU A 278 -6.40 -1.17 -29.98
N ALA A 279 -7.62 -1.70 -30.07
CA ALA A 279 -8.80 -0.85 -30.12
C ALA A 279 -8.98 -0.14 -28.77
N PRO A 280 -9.34 1.16 -28.73
CA PRO A 280 -9.42 1.93 -27.50
C PRO A 280 -10.24 1.21 -26.41
N LEU A 281 -9.63 1.02 -25.25
CA LEU A 281 -10.28 0.70 -23.96
C LEU A 281 -10.90 -0.70 -23.77
N LYS A 282 -10.56 -1.71 -24.58
CA LYS A 282 -11.07 -3.08 -24.34
C LYS A 282 -10.11 -4.04 -23.61
N GLY A 283 -8.79 -3.76 -23.53
CA GLY A 283 -7.81 -4.68 -22.91
C GLY A 283 -7.05 -4.12 -21.70
N ALA A 284 -6.85 -2.80 -21.61
CA ALA A 284 -6.05 -2.20 -20.53
C ALA A 284 -6.65 -2.29 -19.11
N ALA A 285 -7.78 -2.99 -18.92
CA ALA A 285 -8.46 -3.19 -17.64
C ALA A 285 -7.61 -4.05 -16.69
N GLY A 286 -6.59 -3.42 -16.10
CA GLY A 286 -5.70 -4.03 -15.13
C GLY A 286 -4.22 -3.87 -15.41
N SER A 287 -3.80 -3.15 -16.45
CA SER A 287 -2.40 -2.73 -16.64
C SER A 287 -1.95 -1.83 -15.51
N ILE A 288 -0.78 -2.10 -14.91
CA ILE A 288 -0.16 -1.26 -13.87
C ILE A 288 0.09 0.18 -14.34
N MET A 289 0.03 0.43 -15.65
CA MET A 289 0.33 1.70 -16.28
C MET A 289 -0.88 2.60 -16.55
N LEU A 290 -2.12 2.24 -16.20
CA LEU A 290 -3.25 3.21 -16.25
C LEU A 290 -2.98 4.49 -15.43
N SER A 291 -3.34 5.65 -16.00
CA SER A 291 -3.01 7.01 -15.50
C SER A 291 -3.63 7.41 -14.16
N MET A 292 -4.74 6.79 -13.75
CA MET A 292 -5.39 7.05 -12.47
C MET A 292 -5.68 5.78 -11.71
N THR A 293 -4.97 5.54 -10.62
CA THR A 293 -5.30 4.44 -9.70
C THR A 293 -5.11 4.83 -8.25
N GLN A 294 -6.11 5.53 -7.70
CA GLN A 294 -6.25 5.63 -6.24
C GLN A 294 -6.28 4.23 -5.60
N HIS A 295 -6.96 3.28 -6.26
CA HIS A 295 -7.11 1.91 -5.76
C HIS A 295 -6.68 0.90 -6.82
N ARG A 296 -5.39 0.56 -6.81
CA ARG A 296 -4.92 -0.62 -7.54
C ARG A 296 -5.09 -1.84 -6.66
N ALA A 297 -5.96 -2.73 -7.10
CA ALA A 297 -6.14 -4.06 -6.53
C ALA A 297 -4.83 -4.87 -6.45
N ARG A 298 -3.82 -4.56 -7.27
CA ARG A 298 -2.58 -5.33 -7.33
C ARG A 298 -1.39 -4.46 -7.74
N THR A 299 -0.24 -4.77 -7.15
CA THR A 299 1.08 -4.32 -7.59
C THR A 299 1.60 -5.17 -8.76
N CYS A 300 1.00 -6.33 -9.05
CA CYS A 300 1.50 -7.23 -10.09
C CYS A 300 1.25 -6.70 -11.51
N LEU A 301 2.19 -7.01 -12.42
CA LEU A 301 2.06 -6.77 -13.86
C LEU A 301 0.88 -7.55 -14.46
N SER A 302 0.14 -6.92 -15.36
CA SER A 302 -0.85 -7.58 -16.21
C SER A 302 -0.18 -8.34 -17.36
N GLU A 303 -0.94 -9.15 -18.09
CA GLU A 303 -0.42 -9.77 -19.32
C GLU A 303 0.04 -8.73 -20.34
N ASP A 304 -0.67 -7.60 -20.48
CA ASP A 304 -0.27 -6.53 -21.39
C ASP A 304 1.04 -5.87 -20.96
N ASP A 305 1.23 -5.67 -19.64
CA ASP A 305 2.48 -5.14 -19.09
C ASP A 305 3.65 -6.11 -19.37
N LEU A 306 3.42 -7.42 -19.19
CA LEU A 306 4.40 -8.46 -19.47
C LEU A 306 4.74 -8.57 -20.97
N GLN A 307 3.75 -8.47 -21.85
CA GLN A 307 3.98 -8.43 -23.30
C GLN A 307 4.76 -7.18 -23.70
N GLY A 308 4.42 -6.01 -23.13
CA GLY A 308 5.17 -4.77 -23.31
C GLY A 308 6.62 -4.89 -22.83
N LEU A 309 6.84 -5.59 -21.72
CA LEU A 309 8.17 -5.81 -21.16
C LEU A 309 9.04 -6.67 -22.08
N ASN A 310 8.47 -7.77 -22.57
CA ASN A 310 9.13 -8.64 -23.55
C ASN A 310 9.31 -7.96 -24.91
N PHE A 311 8.50 -6.95 -25.24
CA PHE A 311 8.69 -6.11 -26.40
C PHE A 311 9.89 -5.17 -26.24
N LEU A 312 9.96 -4.40 -25.15
CA LEU A 312 11.02 -3.41 -24.92
C LEU A 312 12.36 -4.07 -24.61
N TYR A 313 12.32 -5.19 -23.90
CA TYR A 313 13.49 -5.94 -23.45
C TYR A 313 13.36 -7.41 -23.85
N PRO A 314 13.48 -7.78 -25.14
CA PRO A 314 13.33 -9.17 -25.54
C PRO A 314 14.45 -10.06 -24.98
N SER A 315 14.06 -11.22 -24.45
CA SER A 315 14.97 -12.25 -23.94
C SER A 315 14.79 -13.55 -24.73
N CYS A 316 15.67 -13.80 -25.71
CA CYS A 316 15.62 -14.99 -26.54
C CYS A 316 16.20 -16.27 -25.89
N ASP A 317 16.89 -16.14 -24.75
CA ASP A 317 17.62 -17.28 -24.17
C ASP A 317 16.75 -18.16 -23.24
N ASP A 318 15.43 -17.91 -23.14
CA ASP A 318 14.48 -18.76 -22.41
C ASP A 318 13.21 -19.04 -23.25
N PRO A 319 13.22 -20.09 -24.09
CA PRO A 319 12.16 -20.40 -25.05
C PRO A 319 10.76 -20.64 -24.49
N LEU A 320 10.64 -20.87 -23.17
CA LEU A 320 9.40 -21.33 -22.57
C LEU A 320 8.72 -20.28 -21.70
N GLY A 321 9.33 -19.11 -21.48
CA GLY A 321 8.83 -18.12 -20.50
C GLY A 321 8.63 -18.69 -19.08
N ARG A 322 9.11 -19.92 -18.84
CA ARG A 322 8.93 -20.67 -17.59
C ARG A 322 9.93 -20.26 -16.52
N GLY A 323 11.02 -19.56 -16.89
CA GLY A 323 11.98 -19.02 -15.93
C GLY A 323 11.44 -17.88 -15.07
N ASN A 324 10.41 -17.15 -15.52
CA ASN A 324 9.90 -15.97 -14.81
C ASN A 324 8.70 -16.28 -13.90
N ALA A 325 7.92 -17.33 -14.18
CA ALA A 325 6.77 -17.72 -13.35
C ALA A 325 7.14 -18.57 -12.10
N LEU A 326 8.40 -19.00 -11.97
CA LEU A 326 8.84 -19.94 -10.92
C LEU A 326 10.15 -19.57 -10.21
N GLN A 327 10.76 -18.42 -10.50
CA GLN A 327 11.61 -17.83 -9.46
C GLN A 327 10.65 -17.33 -8.38
N ALA A 328 10.35 -18.22 -7.43
CA ALA A 328 9.82 -17.82 -6.15
C ALA A 328 10.61 -16.58 -5.73
N PRO A 329 9.93 -15.48 -5.31
CA PRO A 329 10.63 -14.29 -4.85
C PRO A 329 11.75 -14.76 -3.95
N ARG A 330 13.00 -14.36 -4.25
CA ARG A 330 14.11 -14.64 -3.33
C ARG A 330 13.57 -14.26 -1.96
N PRO A 331 13.62 -15.14 -0.95
CA PRO A 331 13.12 -14.78 0.36
C PRO A 331 13.92 -13.57 0.81
N ILE A 332 13.34 -12.38 0.63
CA ILE A 332 13.76 -11.18 1.29
C ILE A 332 13.65 -11.57 2.75
N PRO A 333 14.72 -11.49 3.56
CA PRO A 333 14.65 -11.84 4.96
C PRO A 333 13.49 -11.08 5.57
N LEU A 334 12.38 -11.77 5.84
CA LEU A 334 11.26 -11.17 6.55
C LEU A 334 11.86 -10.69 7.87
N PRO A 335 11.76 -9.40 8.20
CA PRO A 335 12.13 -8.97 9.54
C PRO A 335 11.24 -9.77 10.49
N LEU A 336 11.87 -10.57 11.36
CA LEU A 336 11.19 -11.23 12.46
C LEU A 336 10.32 -10.18 13.17
N LEU A 337 9.00 -10.24 12.95
CA LEU A 337 8.01 -9.45 13.67
C LEU A 337 8.01 -9.94 15.12
N SER A 338 8.97 -9.46 15.92
CA SER A 338 9.02 -9.72 17.36
C SER A 338 8.97 -8.45 18.20
N THR A 339 8.69 -7.28 17.59
CA THR A 339 8.44 -6.06 18.37
C THR A 339 7.12 -5.41 17.97
N PRO A 340 6.15 -5.27 18.89
CA PRO A 340 4.95 -4.50 18.63
C PRO A 340 5.34 -3.03 18.47
N VAL A 341 5.04 -2.47 17.30
CA VAL A 341 5.17 -1.04 17.03
C VAL A 341 4.13 -0.30 17.87
N THR A 342 4.51 0.02 19.10
CA THR A 342 3.74 0.85 20.03
C THR A 342 4.30 2.28 19.98
N SER A 343 4.07 2.97 18.87
CA SER A 343 3.98 4.45 18.83
C SER A 343 3.85 4.92 17.38
N PHE A 344 2.66 5.43 17.05
CA PHE A 344 2.53 6.43 16.00
C PHE A 344 2.99 7.77 16.58
N PRO A 345 4.01 8.45 16.02
CA PRO A 345 4.16 9.87 16.26
C PRO A 345 3.06 10.60 15.49
N ARG A 346 2.35 11.51 16.16
CA ARG A 346 1.58 12.56 15.48
C ARG A 346 2.54 13.36 14.62
N LEU A 347 2.27 13.40 13.31
CA LEU A 347 2.78 14.45 12.44
C LEU A 347 2.04 15.73 12.81
N THR A 348 2.77 16.72 13.32
CA THR A 348 2.39 18.14 13.40
C THR A 348 3.36 18.92 12.55
#